data_AF-A0A7S3E4M1-F1
#
_entry.id   AF-A0A7S3E4M1-F1
#
_cell.length_a   1.000
_cell.length_b   1.000
_cell.length_c   1.000
_cell.angle_alpha   90.00
_cell.angle_beta   90.00
_cell.angle_gamma   90.00
#
_symmetry.space_group_name_H-M   'P 1'
#
loop_
_entity.id
_entity.type
_entity.pdbx_description
1 polymer ?
#
loop_
_entity_poly.entity_id
_entity_poly.type
_entity_poly.pdbx_seq_one_letter_code
_entity_poly.pdbx_strand_id
1 'polypeptide(L)'
;SLEGKVAEMADKARETSAAATGEVESLAAKLSAAEAEIRAVKAASDEDSEARSNRLAEMEEKMKTLTQREAELASLNEAASAEIAELKKERENLKEGSEKKKKDSQHTDKLKAVILELKRKLAKMDKLRQKEAQEMSTLKVLLQDAKQKSQEVEETSGHEVQRLESELKTYKARAHMLLQQKDDQLKNTVSTEMADKYKEKITSLEGEVEELLGSRKEIEQAFAELQERHSIEMREAADIHKAELQTREEQVVEAEQQSKQIAGDMEQTLSKVQASLELSEKEKGDLEEKYSSLQETLETYRQESEELKELHETLEKEYKMYKQASEEIIHDKEKEINELNALKDNGRFVQSLRQAASGEEKVAAAGVGASGARAFGGAYGESVPEVGAPPAGSIGPEPEKKGFSLEDDLLGDITSSNIIEAASLQASRDAFLEEYVQRIAELEGEAQEYQKEISMREQLESVLKEELRKKEREESRSNLKNTDMEYLKNIVLKLLETGEYEALLPVVSTLLALSPDEVERVREAYKARAQASDPIDFATKTASDVSNSLYGWMFNK
;
A
#
# COMPACT_ATOMS: atom_id res chain seq x y z
N SER A 1 4.16 22.02 22.90
CA SER A 1 4.36 22.19 21.45
C SER A 1 5.24 23.40 21.18
N LEU A 2 5.90 23.46 20.02
CA LEU A 2 6.53 24.67 19.48
C LEU A 2 5.49 25.79 19.24
N GLU A 3 4.28 25.42 18.82
CA GLU A 3 3.16 26.35 18.55
C GLU A 3 2.85 27.24 19.76
N GLY A 4 2.91 26.68 20.98
CA GLY A 4 2.67 27.44 22.22
C GLY A 4 3.71 28.52 22.47
N LYS A 5 4.99 28.27 22.13
CA LYS A 5 6.04 29.30 22.19
C LYS A 5 5.91 30.33 21.09
N VAL A 6 5.47 29.93 19.89
CA VAL A 6 5.19 30.85 18.78
C VAL A 6 4.00 31.77 19.13
N ALA A 7 2.94 31.23 19.74
CA ALA A 7 1.82 32.02 20.24
C ALA A 7 2.24 33.01 21.33
N GLU A 8 3.00 32.55 22.35
CA GLU A 8 3.49 33.43 23.43
C GLU A 8 4.39 34.56 22.89
N MET A 9 5.23 34.29 21.89
CA MET A 9 6.04 35.32 21.22
C MET A 9 5.19 36.26 20.36
N ALA A 10 4.16 35.75 19.66
CA ALA A 10 3.25 36.56 18.85
C ALA A 10 2.41 37.52 19.71
N ASP A 11 1.94 37.08 20.87
CA ASP A 11 1.17 37.93 21.78
C ASP A 11 2.06 38.96 22.50
N LYS A 12 3.30 38.61 22.86
CA LYS A 12 4.30 39.59 23.33
C LYS A 12 4.68 40.61 22.24
N ALA A 13 4.74 40.21 20.98
CA ALA A 13 4.95 41.12 19.85
C ALA A 13 3.74 42.05 19.64
N ARG A 14 2.50 41.55 19.81
CA ARG A 14 1.28 42.38 19.79
C ARG A 14 1.23 43.38 20.95
N GLU A 15 1.53 42.94 22.17
CA GLU A 15 1.52 43.79 23.37
C GLU A 15 2.57 44.91 23.29
N THR A 16 3.79 44.58 22.88
CA THR A 16 4.86 45.58 22.67
C THR A 16 4.59 46.51 21.48
N SER A 17 3.91 46.04 20.44
CA SER A 17 3.42 46.87 19.33
C SER A 17 2.31 47.84 19.79
N ALA A 18 1.33 47.35 20.55
CA ALA A 18 0.22 48.17 21.08
C ALA A 18 0.71 49.25 22.06
N ALA A 19 1.70 48.92 22.90
CA ALA A 19 2.38 49.90 23.74
C ALA A 19 3.11 50.97 22.91
N ALA A 20 3.83 50.57 21.86
CA ALA A 20 4.53 51.50 20.99
C ALA A 20 3.58 52.42 20.19
N THR A 21 2.44 51.91 19.70
CA THR A 21 1.43 52.76 19.05
C THR A 21 0.82 53.76 20.03
N GLY A 22 0.51 53.35 21.27
CA GLY A 22 0.03 54.27 22.30
C GLY A 22 1.05 55.35 22.69
N GLU A 23 2.34 55.02 22.76
CA GLU A 23 3.41 56.02 22.95
C GLU A 23 3.48 57.02 21.78
N VAL A 24 3.46 56.53 20.54
CA VAL A 24 3.49 57.34 19.31
C VAL A 24 2.27 58.26 19.21
N GLU A 25 1.06 57.76 19.48
CA GLU A 25 -0.16 58.57 19.55
C GLU A 25 -0.06 59.67 20.62
N SER A 26 0.47 59.33 21.81
CA SER A 26 0.68 60.33 22.87
C SER A 26 1.69 61.42 22.49
N LEU A 27 2.69 61.08 21.66
CA LEU A 27 3.69 62.02 21.15
C LEU A 27 3.13 62.87 20.00
N ALA A 28 2.33 62.29 19.11
CA ALA A 28 1.62 63.02 18.06
C ALA A 28 0.62 64.03 18.64
N ALA A 29 -0.12 63.65 19.69
CA ALA A 29 -1.01 64.56 20.42
C ALA A 29 -0.26 65.73 21.06
N LYS A 30 0.90 65.48 21.69
CA LYS A 30 1.77 66.52 22.27
C LYS A 30 2.36 67.44 21.19
N LEU A 31 2.79 66.90 20.06
CA LEU A 31 3.27 67.69 18.92
C LEU A 31 2.16 68.61 18.37
N SER A 32 0.95 68.06 18.17
CA SER A 32 -0.21 68.83 17.70
C SER A 32 -0.61 69.94 18.69
N ALA A 33 -0.51 69.69 20.00
CA ALA A 33 -0.76 70.69 21.02
C ALA A 33 0.28 71.83 20.98
N ALA A 34 1.57 71.50 20.93
CA ALA A 34 2.65 72.48 20.84
C ALA A 34 2.59 73.29 19.53
N GLU A 35 2.25 72.67 18.40
CA GLU A 35 2.03 73.40 17.14
C GLU A 35 0.81 74.34 17.21
N ALA A 36 -0.26 73.94 17.88
CA ALA A 36 -1.43 74.81 18.08
C ALA A 36 -1.10 75.99 19.00
N GLU A 37 -0.33 75.75 20.07
CA GLU A 37 0.14 76.78 21.01
C GLU A 37 1.08 77.79 20.33
N ILE A 38 2.05 77.34 19.53
CA ILE A 38 2.92 78.22 18.72
C ILE A 38 2.09 79.07 17.74
N ARG A 39 1.05 78.50 17.10
CA ARG A 39 0.16 79.26 16.20
C ARG A 39 -0.70 80.27 16.96
N ALA A 40 -1.22 79.92 18.13
CA ALA A 40 -2.01 80.82 18.96
C ALA A 40 -1.18 82.00 19.50
N VAL A 41 0.05 81.74 19.97
CA VAL A 41 0.99 82.78 20.43
C VAL A 41 1.38 83.72 19.27
N LYS A 42 1.65 83.18 18.07
CA LYS A 42 1.94 84.00 16.89
C LYS A 42 0.74 84.86 16.49
N ALA A 43 -0.44 84.27 16.28
CA ALA A 43 -1.65 85.02 15.91
C ALA A 43 -2.03 86.11 16.93
N ALA A 44 -1.93 85.82 18.23
CA ALA A 44 -2.16 86.81 19.28
C ALA A 44 -1.10 87.93 19.29
N SER A 45 0.17 87.59 19.03
CA SER A 45 1.23 88.60 18.87
C SER A 45 1.02 89.47 17.64
N ASP A 46 0.54 88.90 16.53
CA ASP A 46 0.29 89.60 15.27
C ASP A 46 -0.89 90.58 15.42
N GLU A 47 -2.05 90.13 15.91
CA GLU A 47 -3.23 90.99 16.15
C GLU A 47 -2.92 92.15 17.12
N ASP A 48 -2.20 91.87 18.21
CA ASP A 48 -1.85 92.90 19.18
C ASP A 48 -0.80 93.87 18.60
N SER A 49 0.10 93.40 17.72
CA SER A 49 1.06 94.26 17.01
C SER A 49 0.38 95.24 16.04
N GLU A 50 -0.61 94.80 15.27
CA GLU A 50 -1.39 95.69 14.39
C GLU A 50 -2.18 96.71 15.21
N ALA A 51 -2.82 96.29 16.30
CA ALA A 51 -3.56 97.18 17.19
C ALA A 51 -2.65 98.24 17.87
N ARG A 52 -1.42 97.88 18.22
CA ARG A 52 -0.41 98.80 18.79
C ARG A 52 0.17 99.73 17.72
N SER A 53 0.51 99.21 16.54
CA SER A 53 1.03 99.96 15.39
C SER A 53 0.07 101.06 14.95
N ASN A 54 -1.23 100.75 14.81
CA ASN A 54 -2.26 101.73 14.46
C ASN A 54 -2.39 102.84 15.53
N ARG A 55 -2.32 102.50 16.83
CA ARG A 55 -2.34 103.49 17.93
C ARG A 55 -1.09 104.39 17.93
N LEU A 56 0.08 103.84 17.60
CA LEU A 56 1.31 104.62 17.44
C LEU A 56 1.22 105.58 16.25
N ALA A 57 0.68 105.13 15.11
CA ALA A 57 0.44 105.97 13.94
C ALA A 57 -0.51 107.13 14.24
N GLU A 58 -1.63 106.87 14.93
CA GLU A 58 -2.55 107.91 15.42
C GLU A 58 -1.86 108.94 16.33
N MET A 59 -0.99 108.49 17.24
CA MET A 59 -0.25 109.40 18.14
C MET A 59 0.76 110.25 17.36
N GLU A 60 1.44 109.68 16.35
CA GLU A 60 2.32 110.45 15.48
C GLU A 60 1.58 111.48 14.61
N GLU A 61 0.39 111.17 14.12
CA GLU A 61 -0.43 112.13 13.37
C GLU A 61 -0.91 113.29 14.26
N LYS A 62 -1.36 112.98 15.49
CA LYS A 62 -1.74 113.99 16.49
C LYS A 62 -0.54 114.89 16.86
N MET A 63 0.66 114.33 16.97
CA MET A 63 1.90 115.10 17.12
C MET A 63 2.23 115.99 15.91
N LYS A 64 2.05 115.48 14.67
CA LYS A 64 2.29 116.25 13.43
C LYS A 64 1.31 117.43 13.31
N THR A 65 0.03 117.23 13.59
CA THR A 65 -0.98 118.31 13.55
C THR A 65 -0.77 119.36 14.65
N LEU A 66 -0.40 118.96 15.88
CA LEU A 66 -0.09 119.90 16.96
C LEU A 66 1.21 120.71 16.71
N THR A 67 2.26 120.13 16.12
CA THR A 67 3.46 120.91 15.74
C THR A 67 3.18 121.96 14.66
N GLN A 68 2.37 121.64 13.66
CA GLN A 68 1.92 122.61 12.65
C GLN A 68 1.15 123.76 13.31
N ARG A 69 0.23 123.42 14.23
CA ARG A 69 -0.59 124.37 14.97
C ARG A 69 0.22 125.28 15.90
N GLU A 70 1.24 124.77 16.59
CA GLU A 70 2.13 125.60 17.40
C GLU A 70 2.92 126.59 16.54
N ALA A 71 3.36 126.17 15.34
CA ALA A 71 4.05 127.04 14.38
C ALA A 71 3.12 128.13 13.80
N GLU A 72 1.87 127.79 13.47
CA GLU A 72 0.84 128.77 13.09
C GLU A 72 0.61 129.79 14.20
N LEU A 73 0.36 129.34 15.44
CA LEU A 73 0.19 130.23 16.60
C LEU A 73 1.43 131.09 16.84
N ALA A 74 2.64 130.55 16.70
CA ALA A 74 3.88 131.33 16.84
C ALA A 74 3.95 132.46 15.79
N SER A 75 3.72 132.15 14.51
CA SER A 75 3.76 133.15 13.43
C SER A 75 2.72 134.27 13.60
N LEU A 76 1.50 133.92 14.00
CA LEU A 76 0.43 134.89 14.27
C LEU A 76 0.73 135.73 15.52
N ASN A 77 1.39 135.16 16.54
CA ASN A 77 1.79 135.86 17.75
C ASN A 77 2.94 136.85 17.49
N GLU A 78 3.91 136.46 16.65
CA GLU A 78 4.98 137.35 16.17
C GLU A 78 4.39 138.52 15.35
N ALA A 79 3.49 138.23 14.39
CA ALA A 79 2.80 139.25 13.60
C ALA A 79 1.99 140.23 14.48
N ALA A 80 1.21 139.73 15.43
CA ALA A 80 0.48 140.56 16.39
C ALA A 80 1.42 141.37 17.30
N SER A 81 2.60 140.84 17.65
CA SER A 81 3.62 141.57 18.42
C SER A 81 4.22 142.73 17.62
N ALA A 82 4.41 142.55 16.31
CA ALA A 82 4.91 143.56 15.38
C ALA A 82 3.87 144.67 15.13
N GLU A 83 2.60 144.31 14.91
CA GLU A 83 1.49 145.28 14.82
C GLU A 83 1.37 146.11 16.12
N ILE A 84 1.49 145.46 17.29
CA ILE A 84 1.56 146.14 18.59
C ILE A 84 2.80 147.05 18.71
N ALA A 85 3.91 146.78 18.02
CA ALA A 85 5.09 147.64 18.01
C ALA A 85 4.92 148.84 17.07
N GLU A 86 4.34 148.63 15.89
CA GLU A 86 4.07 149.69 14.91
C GLU A 86 3.02 150.68 15.43
N LEU A 87 1.90 150.20 15.97
CA LEU A 87 0.86 151.04 16.58
C LEU A 87 1.37 151.82 17.82
N LYS A 88 2.37 151.31 18.55
CA LYS A 88 3.05 152.10 19.60
C LYS A 88 3.84 153.25 18.99
N LYS A 89 4.60 153.00 17.93
CA LYS A 89 5.45 153.99 17.25
C LYS A 89 4.60 155.08 16.58
N GLU A 90 3.49 154.72 15.94
CA GLU A 90 2.51 155.68 15.42
C GLU A 90 1.93 156.54 16.55
N ARG A 91 1.53 155.93 17.67
CA ARG A 91 1.08 156.63 18.88
C ARG A 91 2.15 157.53 19.51
N GLU A 92 3.44 157.25 19.30
CA GLU A 92 4.55 158.05 19.80
C GLU A 92 4.78 159.28 18.92
N ASN A 93 4.85 159.10 17.59
CA ASN A 93 4.87 160.19 16.61
C ASN A 93 3.69 161.16 16.82
N LEU A 94 2.48 160.64 17.09
CA LEU A 94 1.28 161.42 17.37
C LEU A 94 1.30 162.17 18.72
N LYS A 95 2.22 161.86 19.64
CA LYS A 95 2.42 162.62 20.89
C LYS A 95 3.43 163.76 20.72
N GLU A 96 4.43 163.59 19.88
CA GLU A 96 5.49 164.59 19.68
C GLU A 96 5.05 165.76 18.78
N GLY A 97 4.06 165.56 17.91
CA GLY A 97 3.61 166.56 16.94
C GLY A 97 2.50 167.56 17.36
N SER A 98 1.91 167.46 18.57
CA SER A 98 0.60 168.07 18.85
C SER A 98 0.56 169.12 19.98
N GLU A 99 0.82 170.39 19.68
CA GLU A 99 0.48 171.52 20.58
C GLU A 99 -0.96 172.04 20.40
N LYS A 100 -1.74 171.58 19.40
CA LYS A 100 -2.99 172.24 18.99
C LYS A 100 -4.19 171.31 18.73
N LYS A 101 -5.13 171.34 19.68
CA LYS A 101 -6.59 171.03 19.61
C LYS A 101 -7.07 169.62 19.99
N LYS A 102 -8.31 169.60 20.48
CA LYS A 102 -9.04 168.53 21.19
C LYS A 102 -9.36 167.25 20.38
N LYS A 103 -8.82 167.07 19.16
CA LYS A 103 -9.08 165.87 18.33
C LYS A 103 -8.05 164.77 18.57
N ASP A 104 -6.80 165.12 18.81
CA ASP A 104 -5.69 164.16 18.82
C ASP A 104 -5.69 163.29 20.10
N SER A 105 -6.29 163.78 21.19
CA SER A 105 -6.55 162.95 22.37
C SER A 105 -7.51 161.80 22.06
N GLN A 106 -8.57 162.04 21.26
CA GLN A 106 -9.51 160.98 20.87
C GLN A 106 -8.87 159.95 19.94
N HIS A 107 -7.91 160.35 19.09
CA HIS A 107 -7.15 159.40 18.27
C HIS A 107 -6.20 158.55 19.12
N THR A 108 -5.41 159.20 19.99
CA THR A 108 -4.46 158.50 20.86
C THR A 108 -5.13 157.62 21.92
N ASP A 109 -6.37 157.93 22.36
CA ASP A 109 -7.17 157.06 23.22
C ASP A 109 -7.75 155.84 22.48
N LYS A 110 -8.17 156.00 21.21
CA LYS A 110 -8.55 154.85 20.36
C LYS A 110 -7.37 153.91 20.11
N LEU A 111 -6.19 154.46 19.80
CA LEU A 111 -4.96 153.65 19.66
C LEU A 111 -4.59 152.92 20.96
N LYS A 112 -4.75 153.54 22.14
CA LYS A 112 -4.59 152.83 23.43
C LYS A 112 -5.55 151.64 23.54
N ALA A 113 -6.82 151.80 23.17
CA ALA A 113 -7.82 150.74 23.24
C ALA A 113 -7.47 149.57 22.32
N VAL A 114 -7.11 149.83 21.06
CA VAL A 114 -6.68 148.80 20.09
C VAL A 114 -5.43 148.07 20.57
N ILE A 115 -4.39 148.78 21.01
CA ILE A 115 -3.15 148.18 21.56
C ILE A 115 -3.46 147.30 22.79
N LEU A 116 -4.41 147.69 23.63
CA LEU A 116 -4.78 146.94 24.83
C LEU A 116 -5.64 145.71 24.49
N GLU A 117 -6.47 145.77 23.45
CA GLU A 117 -7.18 144.61 22.91
C GLU A 117 -6.24 143.62 22.22
N LEU A 118 -5.33 144.09 21.36
CA LEU A 118 -4.30 143.25 20.74
C LEU A 118 -3.43 142.57 21.79
N LYS A 119 -2.99 143.27 22.85
CA LYS A 119 -2.30 142.66 24.00
C LYS A 119 -3.13 141.59 24.71
N ARG A 120 -4.47 141.73 24.78
CA ARG A 120 -5.37 140.69 25.32
C ARG A 120 -5.55 139.50 24.38
N LYS A 121 -5.38 139.68 23.07
CA LYS A 121 -5.36 138.59 22.08
C LYS A 121 -4.02 137.84 22.15
N LEU A 122 -2.90 138.56 22.14
CA LEU A 122 -1.54 138.06 22.37
C LEU A 122 -1.49 137.16 23.63
N ALA A 123 -1.87 137.70 24.79
CA ALA A 123 -1.86 136.97 26.07
C ALA A 123 -2.90 135.81 26.17
N LYS A 124 -3.79 135.64 25.18
CA LYS A 124 -4.62 134.43 25.01
C LYS A 124 -3.92 133.42 24.10
N MET A 125 -3.26 133.88 23.04
CA MET A 125 -2.47 133.05 22.13
C MET A 125 -1.25 132.45 22.83
N ASP A 126 -0.53 133.23 23.63
CA ASP A 126 0.57 132.73 24.49
C ASP A 126 0.10 131.56 25.39
N LYS A 127 -1.11 131.66 25.95
CA LYS A 127 -1.71 130.62 26.81
C LYS A 127 -2.22 129.41 26.05
N LEU A 128 -2.63 129.57 24.79
CA LEU A 128 -2.95 128.44 23.91
C LEU A 128 -1.67 127.72 23.49
N ARG A 129 -0.67 128.47 23.01
CA ARG A 129 0.65 127.95 22.66
C ARG A 129 1.30 127.21 23.82
N GLN A 130 1.25 127.76 25.04
CA GLN A 130 1.81 127.09 26.22
C GLN A 130 1.10 125.77 26.54
N LYS A 131 -0.21 125.66 26.31
CA LYS A 131 -0.95 124.39 26.45
C LYS A 131 -0.60 123.40 25.36
N GLU A 132 -0.65 123.82 24.09
CA GLU A 132 -0.34 122.95 22.95
C GLU A 132 1.11 122.45 23.02
N ALA A 133 2.07 123.27 23.49
CA ALA A 133 3.45 122.86 23.78
C ALA A 133 3.59 121.90 24.98
N GLN A 134 2.73 122.02 26.00
CA GLN A 134 2.68 121.06 27.12
C GLN A 134 2.08 119.71 26.70
N GLU A 135 1.01 119.73 25.92
CA GLU A 135 0.36 118.55 25.34
C GLU A 135 1.29 117.84 24.33
N MET A 136 2.03 118.59 23.52
CA MET A 136 3.13 118.08 22.69
C MET A 136 4.23 117.40 23.50
N SER A 137 4.59 117.95 24.66
CA SER A 137 5.62 117.37 25.53
C SER A 137 5.16 116.05 26.15
N THR A 138 3.92 115.98 26.67
CA THR A 138 3.38 114.76 27.26
C THR A 138 3.14 113.67 26.21
N LEU A 139 2.59 114.01 25.04
CA LEU A 139 2.42 113.07 23.93
C LEU A 139 3.77 112.53 23.42
N LYS A 140 4.83 113.35 23.39
CA LYS A 140 6.18 112.88 23.02
C LYS A 140 6.72 111.81 23.97
N VAL A 141 6.54 112.00 25.27
CA VAL A 141 6.97 111.03 26.29
C VAL A 141 6.13 109.75 26.21
N LEU A 142 4.82 109.86 26.06
CA LEU A 142 3.92 108.72 25.92
C LEU A 142 4.18 107.92 24.63
N LEU A 143 4.49 108.59 23.51
CA LEU A 143 4.89 107.94 22.26
C LEU A 143 6.21 107.15 22.42
N GLN A 144 7.18 107.70 23.16
CA GLN A 144 8.46 107.03 23.40
C GLN A 144 8.27 105.80 24.30
N ASP A 145 7.55 105.94 25.41
CA ASP A 145 7.20 104.86 26.34
C ASP A 145 6.42 103.73 25.64
N ALA A 146 5.44 104.08 24.79
CA ALA A 146 4.68 103.11 24.00
C ALA A 146 5.54 102.38 22.95
N LYS A 147 6.52 103.05 22.32
CA LYS A 147 7.45 102.40 21.38
C LYS A 147 8.39 101.42 22.09
N GLN A 148 8.94 101.81 23.24
CA GLN A 148 9.78 100.91 24.05
C GLN A 148 9.01 99.66 24.48
N LYS A 149 7.76 99.83 24.94
CA LYS A 149 6.88 98.69 25.33
C LYS A 149 6.41 97.83 24.16
N SER A 150 6.38 98.34 22.93
CA SER A 150 6.15 97.48 21.75
C SER A 150 7.36 96.58 21.52
N GLN A 151 8.55 97.19 21.45
CA GLN A 151 9.81 96.48 21.24
C GLN A 151 10.08 95.43 22.33
N GLU A 152 9.88 95.74 23.60
CA GLU A 152 10.05 94.78 24.72
C GLU A 152 9.12 93.56 24.60
N VAL A 153 7.91 93.73 24.06
CA VAL A 153 6.96 92.61 23.85
C VAL A 153 7.28 91.82 22.58
N GLU A 154 7.74 92.48 21.51
CA GLU A 154 8.21 91.82 20.29
C GLU A 154 9.48 90.99 20.54
N GLU A 155 10.43 91.49 21.35
CA GLU A 155 11.62 90.76 21.76
C GLU A 155 11.28 89.55 22.66
N THR A 156 10.36 89.71 23.61
CA THR A 156 9.95 88.60 24.50
C THR A 156 9.10 87.54 23.81
N SER A 157 8.16 87.90 22.93
CA SER A 157 7.41 86.91 22.14
C SER A 157 8.30 86.21 21.10
N GLY A 158 9.24 86.94 20.48
CA GLY A 158 10.24 86.39 19.57
C GLY A 158 11.16 85.35 20.23
N HIS A 159 11.63 85.61 21.45
CA HIS A 159 12.43 84.65 22.22
C HIS A 159 11.64 83.38 22.60
N GLU A 160 10.38 83.52 23.01
CA GLU A 160 9.54 82.36 23.36
C GLU A 160 9.21 81.49 22.14
N VAL A 161 8.92 82.11 20.99
CA VAL A 161 8.79 81.41 19.71
C VAL A 161 10.07 80.63 19.36
N GLN A 162 11.26 81.24 19.51
CA GLN A 162 12.53 80.57 19.25
C GLN A 162 12.78 79.40 20.21
N ARG A 163 12.41 79.54 21.50
CA ARG A 163 12.49 78.46 22.49
C ARG A 163 11.64 77.27 22.06
N LEU A 164 10.35 77.49 21.83
CA LEU A 164 9.39 76.44 21.44
C LEU A 164 9.79 75.78 20.11
N GLU A 165 10.29 76.53 19.12
CA GLU A 165 10.79 75.96 17.87
C GLU A 165 12.07 75.10 18.06
N SER A 166 12.92 75.41 19.04
CA SER A 166 14.10 74.60 19.37
C SER A 166 13.73 73.30 20.11
N GLU A 167 12.73 73.37 20.99
CA GLU A 167 12.17 72.22 21.70
C GLU A 167 11.47 71.27 20.71
N LEU A 168 10.63 71.79 19.81
CA LEU A 168 9.95 71.01 18.78
C LEU A 168 10.94 70.29 17.85
N LYS A 169 12.03 70.96 17.42
CA LYS A 169 13.12 70.33 16.65
C LYS A 169 13.76 69.16 17.43
N THR A 170 13.97 69.34 18.73
CA THR A 170 14.56 68.32 19.62
C THR A 170 13.60 67.13 19.83
N TYR A 171 12.31 67.38 20.05
CA TYR A 171 11.28 66.33 20.14
C TYR A 171 11.16 65.54 18.84
N LYS A 172 11.16 66.21 17.68
CA LYS A 172 11.10 65.55 16.37
C LYS A 172 12.33 64.66 16.13
N ALA A 173 13.53 65.12 16.49
CA ALA A 173 14.75 64.31 16.39
C ALA A 173 14.68 63.07 17.31
N ARG A 174 14.28 63.22 18.57
CA ARG A 174 14.09 62.09 19.51
C ARG A 174 13.02 61.10 19.01
N ALA A 175 11.90 61.58 18.47
CA ALA A 175 10.85 60.72 17.93
C ALA A 175 11.34 59.89 16.73
N HIS A 176 12.06 60.50 15.77
CA HIS A 176 12.67 59.76 14.66
C HIS A 176 13.70 58.73 15.12
N MET A 177 14.56 59.06 16.09
CA MET A 177 15.53 58.10 16.64
C MET A 177 14.85 56.90 17.32
N LEU A 178 13.78 57.14 18.10
CA LEU A 178 13.02 56.07 18.75
C LEU A 178 12.30 55.19 17.73
N LEU A 179 11.70 55.78 16.69
CA LEU A 179 11.06 55.04 15.61
C LEU A 179 12.07 54.15 14.88
N GLN A 180 13.20 54.73 14.44
CA GLN A 180 14.26 53.98 13.77
C GLN A 180 14.82 52.85 14.65
N GLN A 181 15.05 53.11 15.95
CA GLN A 181 15.51 52.08 16.88
C GLN A 181 14.51 50.92 17.02
N LYS A 182 13.20 51.20 16.94
CA LYS A 182 12.14 50.17 16.96
C LYS A 182 12.07 49.40 15.64
N ASP A 183 12.19 50.08 14.50
CA ASP A 183 12.22 49.45 13.17
C ASP A 183 13.44 48.51 13.04
N ASP A 184 14.62 48.96 13.46
CA ASP A 184 15.85 48.15 13.49
C ASP A 184 15.72 46.97 14.48
N GLN A 185 15.07 47.15 15.64
CA GLN A 185 14.78 46.05 16.57
C GLN A 185 13.84 44.99 15.98
N LEU A 186 12.74 45.39 15.34
CA LEU A 186 11.79 44.47 14.70
C LEU A 186 12.46 43.67 13.58
N LYS A 187 13.23 44.36 12.72
CA LYS A 187 13.98 43.77 11.61
C LYS A 187 15.02 42.76 12.08
N ASN A 188 15.75 43.06 13.16
CA ASN A 188 16.88 42.26 13.65
C ASN A 188 16.51 41.15 14.64
N THR A 189 15.24 41.04 15.08
CA THR A 189 14.79 39.98 16.00
C THR A 189 13.80 39.01 15.34
N VAL A 190 12.79 39.52 14.64
CA VAL A 190 11.72 38.69 14.08
C VAL A 190 12.16 38.01 12.78
N SER A 191 12.89 38.73 11.91
CA SER A 191 13.25 38.23 10.57
C SER A 191 14.50 37.35 10.54
N THR A 192 15.35 37.41 11.57
CA THR A 192 16.63 36.70 11.65
C THR A 192 16.46 35.40 12.42
N GLU A 193 16.13 35.47 13.71
CA GLU A 193 16.05 34.29 14.58
C GLU A 193 15.05 33.25 14.07
N MET A 194 13.89 33.67 13.54
CA MET A 194 12.92 32.73 13.00
C MET A 194 13.44 32.09 11.70
N ALA A 195 14.07 32.86 10.82
CA ALA A 195 14.68 32.33 9.60
C ALA A 195 15.81 31.35 9.91
N ASP A 196 16.62 31.62 10.93
CA ASP A 196 17.71 30.73 11.34
C ASP A 196 17.18 29.46 12.01
N LYS A 197 16.16 29.54 12.89
CA LYS A 197 15.45 28.36 13.44
C LYS A 197 14.80 27.51 12.33
N TYR A 198 14.27 28.12 11.28
CA TYR A 198 13.74 27.39 10.12
C TYR A 198 14.84 26.76 9.28
N LYS A 199 15.99 27.43 9.04
CA LYS A 199 17.16 26.83 8.37
C LYS A 199 17.67 25.62 9.15
N GLU A 200 17.84 25.75 10.47
CA GLU A 200 18.29 24.65 11.33
C GLU A 200 17.37 23.43 11.19
N LYS A 201 16.03 23.60 11.29
CA LYS A 201 15.12 22.46 11.13
C LYS A 201 15.03 21.95 9.68
N ILE A 202 15.23 22.78 8.67
CA ILE A 202 15.39 22.31 7.28
C ILE A 202 16.64 21.42 7.19
N THR A 203 17.80 21.87 7.64
CA THR A 203 19.04 21.05 7.59
C THR A 203 18.97 19.78 8.42
N SER A 204 18.21 19.77 9.53
CA SER A 204 17.94 18.53 10.28
C SER A 204 17.02 17.58 9.51
N LEU A 205 15.98 18.07 8.84
CA LEU A 205 15.11 17.25 7.99
C LEU A 205 15.83 16.73 6.74
N GLU A 206 16.74 17.52 6.16
CA GLU A 206 17.58 17.11 5.03
C GLU A 206 18.50 15.95 5.45
N GLY A 207 19.13 16.02 6.63
CA GLY A 207 19.91 14.92 7.19
C GLY A 207 19.08 13.67 7.55
N GLU A 208 17.91 13.86 8.17
CA GLU A 208 16.94 12.78 8.44
C GLU A 208 16.52 12.07 7.13
N VAL A 209 16.34 12.81 6.03
CA VAL A 209 16.03 12.26 4.70
C VAL A 209 17.23 11.57 4.06
N GLU A 210 18.45 12.08 4.20
CA GLU A 210 19.66 11.44 3.66
C GLU A 210 19.95 10.10 4.36
N GLU A 211 19.74 9.99 5.68
CA GLU A 211 19.85 8.73 6.44
C GLU A 211 18.77 7.71 6.02
N LEU A 212 17.52 8.17 5.79
CA LEU A 212 16.44 7.32 5.27
C LEU A 212 16.67 6.86 3.82
N LEU A 213 17.33 7.68 2.99
CA LEU A 213 17.74 7.29 1.63
C LEU A 213 18.91 6.30 1.65
N GLY A 214 19.86 6.47 2.57
CA GLY A 214 20.97 5.54 2.78
C GLY A 214 20.48 4.15 3.19
N SER A 215 19.72 4.08 4.29
CA SER A 215 19.13 2.83 4.78
C SER A 215 18.16 2.17 3.78
N ARG A 216 17.36 2.95 3.05
CA ARG A 216 16.56 2.42 1.92
C ARG A 216 17.45 1.76 0.85
N LYS A 217 18.56 2.39 0.47
CA LYS A 217 19.48 1.86 -0.55
C LYS A 217 20.15 0.56 -0.09
N GLU A 218 20.51 0.46 1.19
CA GLU A 218 21.02 -0.78 1.78
C GLU A 218 19.98 -1.91 1.74
N ILE A 219 18.71 -1.61 2.02
CA ILE A 219 17.59 -2.56 1.90
C ILE A 219 17.37 -2.97 0.43
N GLU A 220 17.42 -2.05 -0.52
CA GLU A 220 17.30 -2.34 -1.96
C GLU A 220 18.46 -3.23 -2.45
N GLN A 221 19.68 -3.03 -1.94
CA GLN A 221 20.84 -3.89 -2.22
C GLN A 221 20.68 -5.28 -1.60
N ALA A 222 20.29 -5.37 -0.32
CA ALA A 222 20.06 -6.65 0.35
C ALA A 222 18.94 -7.47 -0.30
N PHE A 223 17.88 -6.80 -0.79
CA PHE A 223 16.81 -7.45 -1.55
C PHE A 223 17.29 -7.96 -2.90
N ALA A 224 18.11 -7.20 -3.64
CA ALA A 224 18.71 -7.63 -4.89
C ALA A 224 19.64 -8.84 -4.71
N GLU A 225 20.48 -8.85 -3.66
CA GLU A 225 21.30 -10.01 -3.31
C GLU A 225 20.47 -11.24 -2.94
N LEU A 226 19.37 -11.07 -2.18
CA LEU A 226 18.47 -12.17 -1.84
C LEU A 226 17.81 -12.75 -3.11
N GLN A 227 17.36 -11.90 -4.02
CA GLN A 227 16.76 -12.30 -5.29
C GLN A 227 17.78 -13.01 -6.20
N GLU A 228 19.02 -12.55 -6.25
CA GLU A 228 20.09 -13.22 -6.99
C GLU A 228 20.39 -14.62 -6.41
N ARG A 229 20.60 -14.73 -5.09
CA ARG A 229 20.82 -16.01 -4.40
C ARG A 229 19.69 -17.00 -4.66
N HIS A 230 18.43 -16.58 -4.49
CA HIS A 230 17.28 -17.43 -4.77
C HIS A 230 17.22 -17.86 -6.25
N SER A 231 17.62 -16.99 -7.19
CA SER A 231 17.71 -17.36 -8.62
C SER A 231 18.85 -18.34 -8.95
N ILE A 232 19.86 -18.43 -8.09
CA ILE A 232 20.94 -19.42 -8.17
C ILE A 232 20.46 -20.74 -7.55
N GLU A 233 19.93 -20.71 -6.34
CA GLU A 233 19.36 -21.88 -5.64
C GLU A 233 18.31 -22.61 -6.49
N MET A 234 17.37 -21.86 -7.09
CA MET A 234 16.35 -22.43 -7.98
C MET A 234 16.91 -23.00 -9.29
N ARG A 235 18.07 -22.52 -9.77
CA ARG A 235 18.77 -23.09 -10.93
C ARG A 235 19.51 -24.36 -10.54
N GLU A 236 20.24 -24.34 -9.43
CA GLU A 236 20.98 -25.49 -8.91
C GLU A 236 20.03 -26.65 -8.59
N ALA A 237 18.89 -26.38 -7.93
CA ALA A 237 17.85 -27.38 -7.70
C ALA A 237 17.27 -27.96 -9.01
N ALA A 238 17.06 -27.14 -10.04
CA ALA A 238 16.58 -27.60 -11.34
C ALA A 238 17.61 -28.47 -12.08
N ASP A 239 18.90 -28.10 -12.04
CA ASP A 239 19.98 -28.90 -12.64
C ASP A 239 20.23 -30.22 -11.86
N ILE A 240 20.08 -30.22 -10.53
CA ILE A 240 20.12 -31.44 -9.70
C ILE A 240 18.95 -32.37 -10.08
N HIS A 241 17.71 -31.87 -10.07
CA HIS A 241 16.55 -32.69 -10.44
C HIS A 241 16.63 -33.23 -11.88
N LYS A 242 17.23 -32.46 -12.80
CA LYS A 242 17.49 -32.91 -14.17
C LYS A 242 18.50 -34.07 -14.23
N ALA A 243 19.59 -34.02 -13.47
CA ALA A 243 20.54 -35.13 -13.38
C ALA A 243 19.91 -36.37 -12.69
N GLU A 244 19.07 -36.16 -11.68
CA GLU A 244 18.26 -37.18 -11.02
C GLU A 244 17.21 -37.83 -11.94
N LEU A 245 16.66 -37.09 -12.90
CA LEU A 245 15.76 -37.63 -13.92
C LEU A 245 16.55 -38.45 -14.94
N GLN A 246 17.65 -37.93 -15.47
CA GLN A 246 18.49 -38.66 -16.43
C GLN A 246 18.99 -40.00 -15.88
N THR A 247 19.48 -40.02 -14.63
CA THR A 247 19.93 -41.27 -13.99
C THR A 247 18.79 -42.26 -13.69
N ARG A 248 17.56 -41.78 -13.45
CA ARG A 248 16.37 -42.65 -13.37
C ARG A 248 15.92 -43.16 -14.74
N GLU A 249 16.00 -42.34 -15.79
CA GLU A 249 15.72 -42.75 -17.18
C GLU A 249 16.68 -43.86 -17.62
N GLU A 250 17.98 -43.72 -17.33
CA GLU A 250 18.99 -44.77 -17.57
C GLU A 250 18.65 -46.08 -16.82
N GLN A 251 18.32 -46.00 -15.53
CA GLN A 251 17.92 -47.17 -14.72
C GLN A 251 16.64 -47.85 -15.25
N VAL A 252 15.64 -47.10 -15.71
CA VAL A 252 14.42 -47.65 -16.32
C VAL A 252 14.74 -48.35 -17.64
N VAL A 253 15.63 -47.78 -18.47
CA VAL A 253 16.07 -48.41 -19.73
C VAL A 253 16.88 -49.70 -19.48
N GLU A 254 17.69 -49.77 -18.43
CA GLU A 254 18.37 -51.01 -18.02
C GLU A 254 17.37 -52.05 -17.51
N ALA A 255 16.43 -51.67 -16.64
CA ALA A 255 15.39 -52.56 -16.12
C ALA A 255 14.47 -53.11 -17.22
N GLU A 256 14.12 -52.29 -18.21
CA GLU A 256 13.39 -52.74 -19.42
C GLU A 256 14.18 -53.78 -20.22
N GLN A 257 15.50 -53.61 -20.37
CA GLN A 257 16.34 -54.57 -21.10
C GLN A 257 16.44 -55.91 -20.35
N GLN A 258 16.64 -55.85 -19.02
CA GLN A 258 16.64 -57.05 -18.17
C GLN A 258 15.29 -57.78 -18.22
N SER A 259 14.18 -57.05 -18.15
CA SER A 259 12.82 -57.60 -18.26
C SER A 259 12.58 -58.29 -19.62
N LYS A 260 13.02 -57.66 -20.73
CA LYS A 260 12.94 -58.25 -22.08
C LYS A 260 13.79 -59.51 -22.22
N GLN A 261 14.98 -59.56 -21.59
CA GLN A 261 15.80 -60.77 -21.58
C GLN A 261 15.13 -61.90 -20.80
N ILE A 262 14.65 -61.63 -19.58
CA ILE A 262 13.96 -62.62 -18.74
C ILE A 262 12.71 -63.18 -19.45
N ALA A 263 11.95 -62.32 -20.14
CA ALA A 263 10.79 -62.74 -20.94
C ALA A 263 11.19 -63.69 -22.09
N GLY A 264 12.29 -63.40 -22.79
CA GLY A 264 12.81 -64.27 -23.85
C GLY A 264 13.36 -65.62 -23.34
N ASP A 265 13.98 -65.64 -22.16
CA ASP A 265 14.42 -66.88 -21.51
C ASP A 265 13.23 -67.70 -20.97
N MET A 266 12.16 -67.04 -20.50
CA MET A 266 10.88 -67.68 -20.19
C MET A 266 10.22 -68.29 -21.43
N GLU A 267 10.16 -67.57 -22.56
CA GLU A 267 9.58 -68.08 -23.80
C GLU A 267 10.36 -69.31 -24.34
N GLN A 268 11.69 -69.25 -24.29
CA GLN A 268 12.55 -70.40 -24.61
C GLN A 268 12.34 -71.60 -23.68
N THR A 269 12.15 -71.38 -22.37
CA THR A 269 11.93 -72.50 -21.42
C THR A 269 10.53 -73.09 -21.55
N LEU A 270 9.50 -72.28 -21.78
CA LEU A 270 8.16 -72.75 -22.14
C LEU A 270 8.19 -73.60 -23.43
N SER A 271 8.87 -73.15 -24.48
CA SER A 271 9.01 -73.92 -25.72
C SER A 271 9.72 -75.27 -25.52
N LYS A 272 10.78 -75.31 -24.68
CA LYS A 272 11.48 -76.57 -24.32
C LYS A 272 10.59 -77.52 -23.51
N VAL A 273 9.78 -76.99 -22.60
CA VAL A 273 8.82 -77.77 -21.80
C VAL A 273 7.68 -78.31 -22.68
N GLN A 274 7.13 -77.51 -23.60
CA GLN A 274 6.12 -77.93 -24.57
C GLN A 274 6.64 -79.06 -25.47
N ALA A 275 7.84 -78.92 -26.04
CA ALA A 275 8.45 -79.96 -26.87
C ALA A 275 8.72 -81.26 -26.08
N SER A 276 9.06 -81.16 -24.79
CA SER A 276 9.26 -82.32 -23.92
C SER A 276 7.95 -82.99 -23.52
N LEU A 277 6.88 -82.21 -23.31
CA LEU A 277 5.53 -82.73 -23.07
C LEU A 277 5.00 -83.46 -24.31
N GLU A 278 5.11 -82.87 -25.50
CA GLU A 278 4.76 -83.49 -26.77
C GLU A 278 5.48 -84.84 -27.01
N LEU A 279 6.75 -84.96 -26.57
CA LEU A 279 7.49 -86.23 -26.66
C LEU A 279 6.94 -87.25 -25.67
N SER A 280 6.70 -86.87 -24.42
CA SER A 280 6.15 -87.76 -23.39
C SER A 280 4.71 -88.22 -23.71
N GLU A 281 3.89 -87.36 -24.32
CA GLU A 281 2.55 -87.71 -24.82
C GLU A 281 2.61 -88.73 -25.97
N LYS A 282 3.59 -88.59 -26.88
CA LYS A 282 3.83 -89.58 -27.95
C LYS A 282 4.31 -90.91 -27.35
N GLU A 283 5.29 -90.90 -26.46
CA GLU A 283 5.78 -92.11 -25.74
C GLU A 283 4.65 -92.82 -24.97
N LYS A 284 3.74 -92.06 -24.36
CA LYS A 284 2.55 -92.60 -23.68
C LYS A 284 1.57 -93.25 -24.65
N GLY A 285 1.27 -92.61 -25.79
CA GLY A 285 0.43 -93.22 -26.85
C GLY A 285 1.05 -94.50 -27.41
N ASP A 286 2.35 -94.45 -27.69
CA ASP A 286 3.18 -95.59 -28.11
C ASP A 286 3.12 -96.77 -27.10
N LEU A 287 2.99 -96.49 -25.81
CA LEU A 287 2.84 -97.50 -24.75
C LEU A 287 1.40 -98.00 -24.63
N GLU A 288 0.39 -97.16 -24.84
CA GLU A 288 -1.03 -97.53 -24.82
C GLU A 288 -1.42 -98.42 -26.01
N GLU A 289 -0.86 -98.20 -27.19
CA GLU A 289 -0.98 -99.11 -28.35
C GLU A 289 -0.31 -100.47 -28.07
N LYS A 290 0.92 -100.46 -27.54
CA LYS A 290 1.64 -101.69 -27.15
C LYS A 290 0.89 -102.47 -26.06
N TYR A 291 0.34 -101.79 -25.06
CA TYR A 291 -0.48 -102.43 -24.03
C TYR A 291 -1.76 -103.05 -24.60
N SER A 292 -2.43 -102.34 -25.51
CA SER A 292 -3.67 -102.82 -26.16
C SER A 292 -3.41 -104.07 -27.01
N SER A 293 -2.34 -104.10 -27.81
CA SER A 293 -1.94 -105.28 -28.59
C SER A 293 -1.51 -106.47 -27.71
N LEU A 294 -0.82 -106.21 -26.58
CA LEU A 294 -0.52 -107.24 -25.58
C LEU A 294 -1.78 -107.79 -24.92
N GLN A 295 -2.75 -106.93 -24.59
CA GLN A 295 -4.04 -107.35 -24.04
C GLN A 295 -4.85 -108.20 -25.04
N GLU A 296 -4.85 -107.84 -26.33
CA GLU A 296 -5.48 -108.63 -27.38
C GLU A 296 -4.83 -110.02 -27.51
N THR A 297 -3.50 -110.11 -27.59
CA THR A 297 -2.80 -111.40 -27.65
C THR A 297 -2.94 -112.25 -26.38
N LEU A 298 -3.06 -111.64 -25.20
CA LEU A 298 -3.37 -112.35 -23.96
C LEU A 298 -4.78 -112.93 -23.98
N GLU A 299 -5.76 -112.22 -24.54
CA GLU A 299 -7.13 -112.73 -24.66
C GLU A 299 -7.23 -113.83 -25.74
N THR A 300 -6.45 -113.78 -26.82
CA THR A 300 -6.37 -114.92 -27.76
C THR A 300 -5.71 -116.14 -27.13
N TYR A 301 -4.59 -116.00 -26.40
CA TYR A 301 -3.99 -117.12 -25.66
C TYR A 301 -4.92 -117.68 -24.57
N ARG A 302 -5.77 -116.83 -23.99
CA ARG A 302 -6.80 -117.25 -23.05
C ARG A 302 -7.89 -118.07 -23.75
N GLN A 303 -8.39 -117.63 -24.90
CA GLN A 303 -9.38 -118.35 -25.71
C GLN A 303 -8.81 -119.72 -26.15
N GLU A 304 -7.59 -119.76 -26.69
CA GLU A 304 -6.87 -121.01 -27.00
C GLU A 304 -6.76 -121.93 -25.75
N SER A 305 -6.48 -121.35 -24.58
CA SER A 305 -6.42 -122.10 -23.32
C SER A 305 -7.80 -122.60 -22.87
N GLU A 306 -8.88 -121.90 -23.15
CA GLU A 306 -10.26 -122.32 -22.81
C GLU A 306 -10.75 -123.39 -23.80
N GLU A 307 -10.54 -123.23 -25.11
CA GLU A 307 -10.76 -124.27 -26.13
C GLU A 307 -9.97 -125.56 -25.84
N LEU A 308 -8.70 -125.45 -25.44
CA LEU A 308 -7.88 -126.62 -25.10
C LEU A 308 -8.38 -127.35 -23.84
N LYS A 309 -9.01 -126.63 -22.89
CA LYS A 309 -9.68 -127.25 -21.73
C LYS A 309 -10.96 -127.97 -22.15
N GLU A 310 -11.77 -127.37 -23.01
CA GLU A 310 -12.98 -128.02 -23.55
C GLU A 310 -12.62 -129.29 -24.35
N LEU A 311 -11.59 -129.22 -25.19
CA LEU A 311 -11.05 -130.38 -25.91
C LEU A 311 -10.57 -131.47 -24.94
N HIS A 312 -9.83 -131.09 -23.89
CA HIS A 312 -9.40 -132.04 -22.85
C HIS A 312 -10.59 -132.67 -22.12
N GLU A 313 -11.62 -131.89 -21.75
CA GLU A 313 -12.85 -132.40 -21.15
C GLU A 313 -13.60 -133.36 -22.09
N THR A 314 -13.72 -133.05 -23.38
CA THR A 314 -14.36 -133.97 -24.35
C THR A 314 -13.57 -135.27 -24.49
N LEU A 315 -12.24 -135.21 -24.56
CA LEU A 315 -11.38 -136.39 -24.60
C LEU A 315 -11.44 -137.21 -23.30
N GLU A 316 -11.58 -136.55 -22.14
CA GLU A 316 -11.76 -137.24 -20.85
C GLU A 316 -13.15 -137.89 -20.74
N LYS A 317 -14.19 -137.26 -21.29
CA LYS A 317 -15.55 -137.83 -21.42
C LYS A 317 -15.54 -139.05 -22.37
N GLU A 318 -14.90 -138.95 -23.53
CA GLU A 318 -14.70 -140.07 -24.45
C GLU A 318 -13.90 -141.20 -23.79
N TYR A 319 -12.77 -140.90 -23.14
CA TYR A 319 -11.97 -141.88 -22.42
C TYR A 319 -12.77 -142.59 -21.33
N LYS A 320 -13.64 -141.87 -20.60
CA LYS A 320 -14.58 -142.46 -19.63
C LYS A 320 -15.59 -143.39 -20.32
N MET A 321 -16.13 -143.03 -21.50
CA MET A 321 -17.01 -143.93 -22.26
C MET A 321 -16.26 -145.18 -22.78
N TYR A 322 -15.07 -145.02 -23.37
CA TYR A 322 -14.25 -146.15 -23.83
C TYR A 322 -13.86 -147.07 -22.67
N LYS A 323 -13.55 -146.51 -21.50
CA LYS A 323 -13.29 -147.26 -20.28
C LYS A 323 -14.53 -148.01 -19.81
N GLN A 324 -15.69 -147.37 -19.76
CA GLN A 324 -16.96 -148.01 -19.38
C GLN A 324 -17.37 -149.12 -20.35
N ALA A 325 -17.27 -148.91 -21.66
CA ALA A 325 -17.55 -149.93 -22.67
C ALA A 325 -16.54 -151.10 -22.60
N SER A 326 -15.27 -150.82 -22.29
CA SER A 326 -14.26 -151.86 -22.03
C SER A 326 -14.59 -152.65 -20.76
N GLU A 327 -15.00 -151.98 -19.68
CA GLU A 327 -15.44 -152.59 -18.42
C GLU A 327 -16.73 -153.42 -18.59
N GLU A 328 -17.66 -153.00 -19.45
CA GLU A 328 -18.86 -153.76 -19.83
C GLU A 328 -18.51 -155.01 -20.66
N ILE A 329 -17.62 -154.89 -21.65
CA ILE A 329 -17.10 -156.03 -22.44
C ILE A 329 -16.32 -157.01 -21.55
N ILE A 330 -15.58 -156.52 -20.56
CA ILE A 330 -14.92 -157.36 -19.54
C ILE A 330 -15.97 -158.05 -18.69
N HIS A 331 -16.97 -157.33 -18.19
CA HIS A 331 -18.01 -157.87 -17.32
C HIS A 331 -18.90 -158.92 -18.01
N ASP A 332 -19.22 -158.74 -19.29
CA ASP A 332 -19.96 -159.74 -20.07
C ASP A 332 -19.10 -160.97 -20.39
N LYS A 333 -17.80 -160.80 -20.64
CA LYS A 333 -16.87 -161.94 -20.72
C LYS A 333 -16.69 -162.64 -19.37
N GLU A 334 -16.74 -161.91 -18.25
CA GLU A 334 -16.73 -162.50 -16.91
C GLU A 334 -18.03 -163.27 -16.64
N LYS A 335 -19.20 -162.80 -17.10
CA LYS A 335 -20.45 -163.59 -17.07
C LYS A 335 -20.30 -164.87 -17.91
N GLU A 336 -19.83 -164.77 -19.15
CA GLU A 336 -19.59 -165.92 -20.03
C GLU A 336 -18.62 -166.93 -19.38
N ILE A 337 -17.51 -166.45 -18.79
CA ILE A 337 -16.55 -167.28 -18.03
C ILE A 337 -17.22 -167.93 -16.81
N ASN A 338 -18.11 -167.23 -16.10
CA ASN A 338 -18.83 -167.75 -14.94
C ASN A 338 -19.89 -168.78 -15.32
N GLU A 339 -20.63 -168.59 -16.42
CA GLU A 339 -21.54 -169.60 -16.98
C GLU A 339 -20.77 -170.84 -17.47
N LEU A 340 -19.65 -170.64 -18.18
CA LEU A 340 -18.75 -171.72 -18.60
C LEU A 340 -18.13 -172.48 -17.42
N ASN A 341 -17.89 -171.83 -16.27
CA ASN A 341 -17.45 -172.49 -15.05
C ASN A 341 -18.61 -173.20 -14.31
N ALA A 342 -19.80 -172.62 -14.24
CA ALA A 342 -20.98 -173.27 -13.65
C ALA A 342 -21.36 -174.58 -14.38
N LEU A 343 -21.18 -174.62 -15.71
CA LEU A 343 -21.35 -175.84 -16.52
C LEU A 343 -20.22 -176.87 -16.34
N LYS A 344 -19.07 -176.48 -15.78
CA LYS A 344 -17.84 -177.27 -15.66
C LYS A 344 -17.85 -178.18 -14.43
N ASP A 345 -18.40 -177.70 -13.32
CA ASP A 345 -18.29 -178.36 -12.01
C ASP A 345 -19.18 -179.61 -11.91
N ASN A 346 -20.34 -179.62 -12.58
CA ASN A 346 -21.15 -180.84 -12.74
C ASN A 346 -20.46 -181.93 -13.61
N GLY A 347 -19.40 -181.60 -14.35
CA GLY A 347 -18.77 -182.50 -15.30
C GLY A 347 -17.52 -183.25 -14.83
N ARG A 348 -16.88 -182.84 -13.72
CA ARG A 348 -15.47 -183.23 -13.43
C ARG A 348 -15.24 -184.26 -12.32
N PHE A 349 -16.29 -184.93 -11.85
CA PHE A 349 -16.15 -186.18 -11.09
C PHE A 349 -15.56 -187.35 -11.92
N VAL A 350 -15.48 -187.21 -13.25
CA VAL A 350 -15.12 -188.27 -14.21
C VAL A 350 -13.69 -188.11 -14.80
N GLN A 351 -12.93 -187.07 -14.44
CA GLN A 351 -11.54 -186.89 -14.90
C GLN A 351 -10.49 -186.90 -13.78
N SER A 352 -10.53 -187.97 -12.99
CA SER A 352 -9.28 -188.58 -12.52
C SER A 352 -8.41 -189.05 -13.71
N LEU A 353 -7.10 -189.16 -13.49
CA LEU A 353 -6.16 -189.93 -14.32
C LEU A 353 -5.86 -189.43 -15.76
N ARG A 354 -5.34 -188.21 -15.90
CA ARG A 354 -4.38 -187.91 -17.00
C ARG A 354 -3.39 -186.78 -16.69
N GLN A 355 -2.11 -187.14 -16.48
CA GLN A 355 -0.87 -186.34 -16.64
C GLN A 355 -0.79 -184.97 -15.91
N ALA A 356 0.11 -184.65 -14.98
CA ALA A 356 1.38 -185.22 -14.51
C ALA A 356 2.58 -185.20 -15.51
N ALA A 357 3.40 -184.13 -15.47
CA ALA A 357 4.87 -184.12 -15.62
C ALA A 357 5.47 -182.67 -15.57
N SER A 358 6.54 -182.44 -14.78
CA SER A 358 7.50 -181.27 -14.80
C SER A 358 6.92 -179.83 -14.67
N GLY A 359 7.61 -178.79 -14.14
CA GLY A 359 9.06 -178.54 -13.91
C GLY A 359 9.65 -177.70 -15.07
N GLU A 360 10.59 -176.75 -14.93
CA GLU A 360 11.24 -176.08 -13.78
C GLU A 360 12.03 -174.84 -14.33
N GLU A 361 12.69 -174.04 -13.47
CA GLU A 361 13.80 -173.06 -13.75
C GLU A 361 13.71 -171.86 -14.78
N LYS A 362 13.88 -170.64 -14.22
CA LYS A 362 14.91 -169.57 -14.48
C LYS A 362 15.40 -169.12 -15.89
N VAL A 363 15.93 -167.86 -15.89
CA VAL A 363 17.10 -167.27 -16.63
C VAL A 363 16.84 -166.13 -17.66
N ALA A 364 17.09 -164.89 -17.19
CA ALA A 364 17.87 -163.76 -17.74
C ALA A 364 17.86 -163.24 -19.22
N ALA A 365 17.76 -161.89 -19.31
CA ALA A 365 18.61 -160.93 -20.06
C ALA A 365 18.39 -160.55 -21.56
N ALA A 366 18.60 -159.24 -21.83
CA ALA A 366 18.82 -158.51 -23.10
C ALA A 366 17.68 -158.48 -24.15
N GLY A 367 17.57 -157.48 -25.05
CA GLY A 367 18.26 -156.17 -25.17
C GLY A 367 18.25 -155.59 -26.61
N VAL A 368 18.47 -154.26 -26.75
CA VAL A 368 18.67 -153.49 -28.02
C VAL A 368 17.41 -153.28 -28.91
N GLY A 369 17.18 -152.15 -29.61
CA GLY A 369 17.79 -150.80 -29.53
C GLY A 369 17.82 -149.98 -30.86
N ALA A 370 17.87 -148.63 -30.74
CA ALA A 370 18.18 -147.59 -31.76
C ALA A 370 17.13 -147.33 -32.88
N SER A 371 16.97 -146.13 -33.48
CA SER A 371 17.58 -144.77 -33.33
C SER A 371 16.48 -143.68 -33.59
N GLY A 372 16.65 -142.36 -33.82
CA GLY A 372 17.78 -141.43 -34.08
C GLY A 372 17.31 -140.27 -35.03
N ALA A 373 18.02 -139.16 -35.29
CA ALA A 373 19.14 -138.46 -34.62
C ALA A 373 19.47 -137.10 -35.35
N ARG A 374 20.25 -136.21 -34.70
CA ARG A 374 21.06 -135.05 -35.22
C ARG A 374 20.43 -133.64 -35.44
N ALA A 375 21.18 -132.51 -35.44
CA ALA A 375 22.44 -132.08 -34.77
C ALA A 375 22.89 -130.62 -35.16
N PHE A 376 23.91 -130.06 -34.44
CA PHE A 376 24.79 -128.86 -34.69
C PHE A 376 24.27 -127.44 -34.33
N GLY A 377 25.10 -126.48 -33.83
CA GLY A 377 26.45 -126.59 -33.20
C GLY A 377 27.36 -125.31 -33.20
N GLY A 378 28.09 -125.03 -32.09
CA GLY A 378 29.18 -124.00 -31.92
C GLY A 378 28.73 -122.69 -31.20
N ALA A 379 29.33 -122.09 -30.14
CA ALA A 379 30.68 -122.02 -29.50
C ALA A 379 31.64 -120.97 -30.15
N TYR A 380 32.46 -120.14 -29.45
CA TYR A 380 33.01 -120.08 -28.04
C TYR A 380 32.80 -118.65 -27.41
N GLY A 381 33.47 -118.06 -26.38
CA GLY A 381 34.74 -118.32 -25.64
C GLY A 381 34.96 -117.46 -24.35
N GLU A 382 36.15 -116.84 -24.15
CA GLU A 382 36.68 -116.24 -22.88
C GLU A 382 36.87 -114.69 -22.94
N SER A 383 37.17 -113.90 -21.88
CA SER A 383 37.76 -114.14 -20.53
C SER A 383 37.27 -113.20 -19.39
N VAL A 384 37.74 -113.45 -18.14
CA VAL A 384 37.44 -112.79 -16.82
C VAL A 384 38.40 -111.60 -16.50
N PRO A 385 38.37 -110.85 -15.34
CA PRO A 385 37.84 -111.09 -13.96
C PRO A 385 36.96 -109.91 -13.40
N GLU A 386 36.67 -109.63 -12.10
CA GLU A 386 37.14 -110.17 -10.79
C GLU A 386 36.08 -110.17 -9.63
N VAL A 387 36.25 -109.39 -8.54
CA VAL A 387 35.66 -109.62 -7.19
C VAL A 387 35.29 -108.30 -6.43
N GLY A 388 34.25 -108.33 -5.57
CA GLY A 388 34.02 -107.30 -4.53
C GLY A 388 32.71 -107.49 -3.71
N ALA A 389 32.74 -107.30 -2.39
CA ALA A 389 31.58 -107.52 -1.47
C ALA A 389 31.43 -106.37 -0.42
N PRO A 390 30.26 -106.21 0.25
CA PRO A 390 29.85 -104.95 0.93
C PRO A 390 30.20 -104.92 2.44
N PRO A 391 29.79 -103.87 3.22
CA PRO A 391 28.51 -104.00 3.97
C PRO A 391 27.72 -102.71 4.37
N ALA A 392 26.41 -102.90 4.59
CA ALA A 392 25.54 -102.35 5.66
C ALA A 392 25.18 -100.84 5.83
N GLY A 393 23.87 -100.60 6.05
CA GLY A 393 23.25 -99.41 6.69
C GLY A 393 22.46 -98.49 5.74
N SER A 394 21.35 -97.83 6.13
CA SER A 394 20.44 -97.97 7.30
C SER A 394 19.24 -97.00 7.18
N ILE A 395 17.99 -97.41 7.56
CA ILE A 395 16.78 -96.55 7.75
C ILE A 395 16.23 -95.97 6.40
N GLY A 396 14.94 -95.71 6.13
CA GLY A 396 13.68 -95.71 6.92
C GLY A 396 12.42 -95.89 6.02
N PRO A 397 11.20 -95.46 6.44
CA PRO A 397 9.92 -96.05 5.98
C PRO A 397 9.13 -95.30 4.87
N GLU A 398 7.90 -95.79 4.65
CA GLU A 398 6.93 -95.58 3.56
C GLU A 398 6.48 -94.13 3.23
N PRO A 399 5.98 -93.89 2.00
CA PRO A 399 5.20 -92.70 1.66
C PRO A 399 3.69 -92.92 1.86
N GLU A 400 3.08 -92.20 2.81
CA GLU A 400 1.62 -92.14 2.94
C GLU A 400 0.97 -91.30 1.82
N LYS A 401 -0.26 -91.66 1.44
CA LYS A 401 -1.08 -90.93 0.47
C LYS A 401 -1.75 -89.73 1.14
N LYS A 402 -1.33 -88.50 0.82
CA LYS A 402 -2.15 -87.30 1.11
C LYS A 402 -3.17 -87.07 0.00
N GLY A 403 -4.42 -86.85 0.40
CA GLY A 403 -5.49 -86.40 -0.49
C GLY A 403 -5.38 -84.90 -0.78
N PHE A 404 -5.95 -84.48 -1.91
CA PHE A 404 -6.02 -83.08 -2.32
C PHE A 404 -7.17 -82.38 -1.59
N SER A 405 -6.86 -81.49 -0.64
CA SER A 405 -7.83 -80.67 0.10
C SER A 405 -7.88 -79.28 -0.52
N LEU A 406 -9.04 -78.89 -1.08
CA LEU A 406 -9.21 -77.58 -1.72
C LEU A 406 -9.44 -76.43 -0.70
N GLU A 407 -9.49 -76.77 0.59
CA GLU A 407 -9.97 -75.88 1.67
C GLU A 407 -8.83 -75.31 2.52
N ASP A 408 -7.66 -75.97 2.55
CA ASP A 408 -6.47 -75.50 3.29
C ASP A 408 -5.68 -74.43 2.51
N ASP A 409 -5.42 -74.62 1.21
CA ASP A 409 -4.55 -73.74 0.42
C ASP A 409 -5.14 -72.32 0.18
N LEU A 410 -6.47 -72.14 0.29
CA LEU A 410 -7.10 -70.81 0.23
C LEU A 410 -7.13 -70.05 1.56
N LEU A 411 -6.73 -70.69 2.68
CA LEU A 411 -6.75 -70.09 4.02
C LEU A 411 -5.38 -70.12 4.71
N GLY A 412 -4.48 -71.03 4.33
CA GLY A 412 -3.13 -71.14 4.89
C GLY A 412 -2.23 -69.93 4.58
N ASP A 413 -2.37 -69.32 3.40
CA ASP A 413 -1.61 -68.12 3.00
C ASP A 413 -2.09 -66.84 3.70
N ILE A 414 -3.21 -66.88 4.42
CA ILE A 414 -3.60 -65.82 5.36
C ILE A 414 -2.84 -66.03 6.68
N THR A 415 -1.51 -66.04 6.60
CA THR A 415 -0.67 -65.97 7.78
C THR A 415 -0.92 -64.64 8.50
N SER A 416 -0.85 -64.63 9.83
CA SER A 416 -0.93 -63.39 10.59
C SER A 416 0.20 -62.41 10.23
N SER A 417 1.34 -62.91 9.74
CA SER A 417 2.41 -62.09 9.18
C SER A 417 1.94 -61.33 7.93
N ASN A 418 1.30 -62.00 6.98
CA ASN A 418 0.81 -61.38 5.73
C ASN A 418 -0.28 -60.34 6.02
N ILE A 419 -1.17 -60.57 7.02
CA ILE A 419 -2.12 -59.54 7.48
C ILE A 419 -1.38 -58.34 8.08
N ILE A 420 -0.40 -58.57 8.96
CA ILE A 420 0.35 -57.49 9.62
C ILE A 420 1.17 -56.67 8.61
N GLU A 421 1.74 -57.30 7.60
CA GLU A 421 2.49 -56.64 6.53
C GLU A 421 1.59 -55.88 5.56
N ALA A 422 0.44 -56.44 5.16
CA ALA A 422 -0.56 -55.72 4.39
C ALA A 422 -1.11 -54.51 5.18
N ALA A 423 -1.35 -54.67 6.49
CA ALA A 423 -1.81 -53.60 7.37
C ALA A 423 -0.75 -52.52 7.62
N SER A 424 0.54 -52.87 7.69
CA SER A 424 1.62 -51.88 7.84
C SER A 424 1.90 -51.14 6.52
N LEU A 425 1.83 -51.84 5.39
CA LEU A 425 1.90 -51.23 4.06
C LEU A 425 0.73 -50.26 3.87
N GLN A 426 -0.50 -50.66 4.22
CA GLN A 426 -1.67 -49.80 4.16
C GLN A 426 -1.57 -48.61 5.13
N ALA A 427 -1.15 -48.82 6.38
CA ALA A 427 -0.93 -47.73 7.34
C ALA A 427 0.15 -46.74 6.88
N SER A 428 1.21 -47.19 6.21
CA SER A 428 2.21 -46.27 5.63
C SER A 428 1.65 -45.48 4.45
N ARG A 429 0.84 -46.12 3.58
CA ARG A 429 0.14 -45.45 2.49
C ARG A 429 -0.87 -44.41 2.99
N ASP A 430 -1.63 -44.75 4.02
CA ASP A 430 -2.62 -43.86 4.63
C ASP A 430 -1.91 -42.68 5.34
N ALA A 431 -0.77 -42.92 6.00
CA ALA A 431 0.06 -41.85 6.57
C ALA A 431 0.63 -40.88 5.50
N PHE A 432 1.11 -41.39 4.36
CA PHE A 432 1.49 -40.52 3.24
C PHE A 432 0.30 -39.74 2.68
N LEU A 433 -0.89 -40.34 2.61
CA LEU A 433 -2.11 -39.64 2.20
C LEU A 433 -2.50 -38.54 3.20
N GLU A 434 -2.36 -38.76 4.50
CA GLU A 434 -2.55 -37.72 5.53
C GLU A 434 -1.52 -36.59 5.39
N GLU A 435 -0.25 -36.89 5.09
CA GLU A 435 0.79 -35.89 4.81
C GLU A 435 0.45 -35.05 3.57
N TYR A 436 0.05 -35.68 2.46
CA TYR A 436 -0.41 -34.95 1.27
C TYR A 436 -1.67 -34.12 1.53
N VAL A 437 -2.64 -34.61 2.30
CA VAL A 437 -3.85 -33.85 2.66
C VAL A 437 -3.52 -32.67 3.57
N GLN A 438 -2.61 -32.82 4.53
CA GLN A 438 -2.10 -31.71 5.33
C GLN A 438 -1.39 -30.67 4.46
N ARG A 439 -0.50 -31.09 3.55
CA ARG A 439 0.22 -30.16 2.67
C ARG A 439 -0.69 -29.46 1.66
N ILE A 440 -1.76 -30.11 1.19
CA ILE A 440 -2.81 -29.47 0.39
C ILE A 440 -3.56 -28.42 1.22
N ALA A 441 -3.94 -28.73 2.46
CA ALA A 441 -4.62 -27.78 3.34
C ALA A 441 -3.75 -26.56 3.71
N GLU A 442 -2.43 -26.75 3.88
CA GLU A 442 -1.47 -25.64 4.02
C GLU A 442 -1.46 -24.74 2.78
N LEU A 443 -1.30 -25.33 1.58
CA LEU A 443 -1.26 -24.59 0.32
C LEU A 443 -2.60 -23.90 -0.02
N GLU A 444 -3.74 -24.50 0.34
CA GLU A 444 -5.06 -23.84 0.25
C GLU A 444 -5.19 -22.68 1.24
N GLY A 445 -4.56 -22.78 2.42
CA GLY A 445 -4.43 -21.69 3.40
C GLY A 445 -3.60 -20.53 2.84
N GLU A 446 -2.37 -20.80 2.38
CA GLU A 446 -1.47 -19.84 1.74
C GLU A 446 -2.18 -19.15 0.56
N ALA A 447 -2.84 -19.91 -0.32
CA ALA A 447 -3.60 -19.37 -1.45
C ALA A 447 -4.74 -18.43 -1.04
N GLN A 448 -5.49 -18.76 0.03
CA GLN A 448 -6.52 -17.88 0.58
C GLN A 448 -5.95 -16.60 1.21
N GLU A 449 -4.75 -16.65 1.79
CA GLU A 449 -4.07 -15.46 2.32
C GLU A 449 -3.58 -14.55 1.20
N TYR A 450 -2.94 -15.10 0.16
CA TYR A 450 -2.60 -14.34 -1.05
C TYR A 450 -3.84 -13.72 -1.71
N GLN A 451 -4.97 -14.43 -1.77
CA GLN A 451 -6.19 -13.90 -2.39
C GLN A 451 -6.83 -12.77 -1.55
N LYS A 452 -6.75 -12.82 -0.22
CA LYS A 452 -7.11 -11.71 0.67
C LYS A 452 -6.18 -10.51 0.47
N GLU A 453 -4.87 -10.74 0.36
CA GLU A 453 -3.90 -9.66 0.17
C GLU A 453 -4.05 -9.00 -1.21
N ILE A 454 -4.29 -9.78 -2.27
CA ILE A 454 -4.62 -9.24 -3.61
C ILE A 454 -5.85 -8.33 -3.51
N SER A 455 -6.93 -8.76 -2.85
CA SER A 455 -8.12 -7.92 -2.69
C SER A 455 -7.87 -6.64 -1.89
N MET A 456 -7.03 -6.68 -0.84
CA MET A 456 -6.62 -5.45 -0.14
C MET A 456 -5.71 -4.56 -1.02
N ARG A 457 -4.82 -5.14 -1.81
CA ARG A 457 -3.97 -4.39 -2.77
C ARG A 457 -4.81 -3.72 -3.85
N GLU A 458 -5.84 -4.38 -4.39
CA GLU A 458 -6.81 -3.80 -5.32
C GLU A 458 -7.59 -2.63 -4.69
N GLN A 459 -8.04 -2.77 -3.44
CA GLN A 459 -8.71 -1.68 -2.72
C GLN A 459 -7.78 -0.48 -2.50
N LEU A 460 -6.54 -0.72 -2.05
CA LEU A 460 -5.52 0.32 -1.88
C LEU A 460 -5.16 0.99 -3.21
N GLU A 461 -5.01 0.22 -4.29
CA GLU A 461 -4.74 0.75 -5.63
C GLU A 461 -5.91 1.59 -6.16
N SER A 462 -7.16 1.20 -5.87
CA SER A 462 -8.35 1.99 -6.21
C SER A 462 -8.36 3.34 -5.49
N VAL A 463 -8.11 3.34 -4.18
CA VAL A 463 -8.02 4.59 -3.37
C VAL A 463 -6.86 5.46 -3.83
N LEU A 464 -5.69 4.88 -4.12
CA LEU A 464 -4.53 5.61 -4.62
C LEU A 464 -4.77 6.18 -6.03
N LYS A 465 -5.50 5.47 -6.91
CA LYS A 465 -5.94 5.99 -8.22
C LYS A 465 -6.92 7.15 -8.06
N GLU A 466 -7.79 7.13 -7.06
CA GLU A 466 -8.73 8.24 -6.79
C GLU A 466 -8.01 9.47 -6.24
N GLU A 467 -7.12 9.30 -5.26
CA GLU A 467 -6.29 10.39 -4.71
C GLU A 467 -5.28 10.93 -5.74
N LEU A 468 -4.74 10.11 -6.64
CA LEU A 468 -3.96 10.56 -7.80
C LEU A 468 -4.80 11.45 -8.70
N ARG A 469 -5.97 10.97 -9.16
CA ARG A 469 -6.91 11.76 -9.97
C ARG A 469 -7.35 13.03 -9.28
N LYS A 470 -7.43 13.05 -7.95
CA LYS A 470 -7.79 14.22 -7.14
C LYS A 470 -6.66 15.24 -7.12
N LYS A 471 -5.41 14.80 -6.95
CA LYS A 471 -4.22 15.66 -7.11
C LYS A 471 -4.08 16.20 -8.53
N GLU A 472 -4.31 15.39 -9.56
CA GLU A 472 -4.34 15.85 -10.96
C GLU A 472 -5.40 16.94 -11.19
N ARG A 473 -6.59 16.82 -10.56
CA ARG A 473 -7.64 17.85 -10.58
C ARG A 473 -7.26 19.10 -9.79
N GLU A 474 -6.64 18.96 -8.62
CA GLU A 474 -6.14 20.08 -7.79
C GLU A 474 -4.99 20.83 -8.50
N GLU A 475 -4.09 20.12 -9.16
CA GLU A 475 -3.01 20.66 -9.99
C GLU A 475 -3.56 21.33 -11.26
N SER A 476 -4.59 20.77 -11.89
CA SER A 476 -5.30 21.42 -13.01
C SER A 476 -5.97 22.72 -12.57
N ARG A 477 -6.51 22.77 -11.34
CA ARG A 477 -7.13 23.96 -10.74
C ARG A 477 -6.09 25.02 -10.32
N SER A 478 -4.89 24.62 -9.89
CA SER A 478 -3.82 25.56 -9.49
C SER A 478 -2.99 26.10 -10.66
N ASN A 479 -2.84 25.33 -11.73
CA ASN A 479 -2.21 25.76 -12.98
C ASN A 479 -3.13 26.64 -13.88
N LEU A 480 -4.41 26.79 -13.51
CA LEU A 480 -5.40 27.58 -14.24
C LEU A 480 -5.04 29.08 -14.15
N LYS A 481 -4.68 29.71 -15.27
CA LYS A 481 -4.08 31.05 -15.28
C LYS A 481 -5.14 32.13 -15.13
N ASN A 482 -4.71 33.35 -14.82
CA ASN A 482 -5.61 34.52 -14.70
C ASN A 482 -6.50 34.73 -15.94
N THR A 483 -6.00 34.45 -17.15
CA THR A 483 -6.76 34.48 -18.41
C THR A 483 -7.89 33.45 -18.45
N ASP A 484 -7.66 32.28 -17.87
CA ASP A 484 -8.58 31.15 -17.89
C ASP A 484 -9.66 31.36 -16.81
N MET A 485 -9.32 32.03 -15.71
CA MET A 485 -10.26 32.56 -14.72
C MET A 485 -11.16 33.67 -15.28
N GLU A 486 -10.65 34.57 -16.13
CA GLU A 486 -11.48 35.54 -16.85
C GLU A 486 -12.42 34.85 -17.84
N TYR A 487 -11.96 33.82 -18.54
CA TYR A 487 -12.80 33.01 -19.43
C TYR A 487 -13.89 32.25 -18.66
N LEU A 488 -13.54 31.61 -17.54
CA LEU A 488 -14.48 30.94 -16.64
C LEU A 488 -15.53 31.92 -16.08
N LYS A 489 -15.11 33.11 -15.63
CA LYS A 489 -16.02 34.18 -15.20
C LYS A 489 -17.03 34.53 -16.30
N ASN A 490 -16.59 34.67 -17.54
CA ASN A 490 -17.46 34.99 -18.67
C ASN A 490 -18.41 33.82 -19.02
N ILE A 491 -18.01 32.56 -18.80
CA ILE A 491 -18.90 31.40 -18.94
C ILE A 491 -19.94 31.37 -17.81
N VAL A 492 -19.54 31.61 -16.55
CA VAL A 492 -20.45 31.64 -15.41
C VAL A 492 -21.46 32.77 -15.55
N LEU A 493 -21.06 33.95 -16.02
CA LEU A 493 -21.98 35.05 -16.36
C LEU A 493 -22.99 34.61 -17.43
N LYS A 494 -22.54 34.04 -18.56
CA LYS A 494 -23.45 33.52 -19.59
C LYS A 494 -24.41 32.44 -19.06
N LEU A 495 -23.93 31.54 -18.20
CA LEU A 495 -24.73 30.47 -17.61
C LEU A 495 -25.84 31.04 -16.69
N LEU A 496 -25.57 32.17 -16.01
CA LEU A 496 -26.57 32.92 -15.23
C LEU A 496 -27.49 33.79 -16.10
N GLU A 497 -27.02 34.28 -17.24
CA GLU A 497 -27.76 35.18 -18.15
C GLU A 497 -28.69 34.44 -19.13
N THR A 498 -28.23 33.33 -19.76
CA THR A 498 -29.00 32.57 -20.75
C THR A 498 -29.64 31.30 -20.19
N GLY A 499 -29.10 30.75 -19.10
CA GLY A 499 -29.56 29.48 -18.52
C GLY A 499 -29.20 28.24 -19.34
N GLU A 500 -28.36 28.35 -20.38
CA GLU A 500 -27.98 27.25 -21.30
C GLU A 500 -27.00 26.24 -20.67
N TYR A 501 -27.41 25.66 -19.55
CA TYR A 501 -26.59 24.79 -18.70
C TYR A 501 -26.03 23.57 -19.43
N GLU A 502 -26.83 22.89 -20.27
CA GLU A 502 -26.37 21.66 -20.95
C GLU A 502 -25.26 21.91 -21.98
N ALA A 503 -25.22 23.10 -22.59
CA ALA A 503 -24.19 23.49 -23.55
C ALA A 503 -22.90 23.99 -22.86
N LEU A 504 -23.02 24.64 -21.70
CA LEU A 504 -21.90 25.23 -20.97
C LEU A 504 -21.26 24.29 -19.94
N LEU A 505 -22.01 23.35 -19.38
CA LEU A 505 -21.51 22.37 -18.40
C LEU A 505 -20.25 21.61 -18.87
N PRO A 506 -20.14 21.10 -20.11
CA PRO A 506 -18.92 20.41 -20.55
C PRO A 506 -17.68 21.32 -20.49
N VAL A 507 -17.85 22.62 -20.75
CA VAL A 507 -16.75 23.61 -20.72
C VAL A 507 -16.39 23.98 -19.28
N VAL A 508 -17.38 24.13 -18.40
CA VAL A 508 -17.13 24.33 -16.96
C VAL A 508 -16.46 23.10 -16.35
N SER A 509 -16.87 21.90 -16.77
CA SER A 509 -16.30 20.62 -16.31
C SER A 509 -14.83 20.45 -16.69
N THR A 510 -14.40 20.91 -17.86
CA THR A 510 -12.99 20.86 -18.26
C THR A 510 -12.17 21.95 -17.61
N LEU A 511 -12.68 23.18 -17.52
CA LEU A 511 -11.96 24.31 -16.89
C LEU A 511 -11.75 24.13 -15.38
N LEU A 512 -12.74 23.60 -14.66
CA LEU A 512 -12.65 23.34 -13.22
C LEU A 512 -12.18 21.91 -12.89
N ALA A 513 -11.87 21.09 -13.89
CA ALA A 513 -11.50 19.68 -13.72
C ALA A 513 -12.43 18.96 -12.73
N LEU A 514 -13.74 18.94 -13.04
CA LEU A 514 -14.77 18.34 -12.18
C LEU A 514 -14.71 16.80 -12.25
N SER A 515 -15.00 16.11 -11.14
CA SER A 515 -15.18 14.65 -11.14
C SER A 515 -16.47 14.25 -11.88
N PRO A 516 -16.61 12.99 -12.34
CA PRO A 516 -17.84 12.49 -12.94
C PRO A 516 -19.06 12.72 -12.02
N ASP A 517 -18.90 12.43 -10.73
CA ASP A 517 -19.92 12.58 -9.69
C ASP A 517 -20.17 14.05 -9.31
N GLU A 518 -19.20 14.96 -9.46
CA GLU A 518 -19.45 16.42 -9.43
C GLU A 518 -20.33 16.83 -10.63
N VAL A 519 -20.02 16.38 -11.84
CA VAL A 519 -20.79 16.67 -13.05
C VAL A 519 -22.21 16.10 -12.98
N GLU A 520 -22.38 14.88 -12.46
CA GLU A 520 -23.69 14.24 -12.29
C GLU A 520 -24.52 14.92 -11.20
N ARG A 521 -23.96 15.23 -10.03
CA ARG A 521 -24.68 15.99 -8.98
C ARG A 521 -25.20 17.34 -9.48
N VAL A 522 -24.43 18.09 -10.28
CA VAL A 522 -24.92 19.37 -10.82
C VAL A 522 -25.96 19.15 -11.94
N ARG A 523 -25.85 18.07 -12.75
CA ARG A 523 -26.90 17.68 -13.71
C ARG A 523 -28.21 17.33 -13.02
N GLU A 524 -28.15 16.59 -11.92
CA GLU A 524 -29.32 16.22 -11.12
C GLU A 524 -29.94 17.44 -10.45
N ALA A 525 -29.13 18.30 -9.83
CA ALA A 525 -29.59 19.57 -9.27
C ALA A 525 -30.25 20.47 -10.32
N TYR A 526 -29.70 20.53 -11.54
CA TYR A 526 -30.31 21.26 -12.66
C TYR A 526 -31.63 20.63 -13.12
N LYS A 527 -31.69 19.30 -13.28
CA LYS A 527 -32.94 18.59 -13.64
C LYS A 527 -34.03 18.77 -12.58
N ALA A 528 -33.69 18.68 -11.29
CA ALA A 528 -34.60 18.96 -10.20
C ALA A 528 -35.10 20.42 -10.23
N ARG A 529 -34.21 21.38 -10.50
CA ARG A 529 -34.56 22.81 -10.67
C ARG A 529 -35.45 23.06 -11.89
N ALA A 530 -35.26 22.33 -12.99
CA ALA A 530 -36.07 22.43 -14.20
C ALA A 530 -37.46 21.76 -14.04
N GLN A 531 -37.59 20.78 -13.13
CA GLN A 531 -38.86 20.14 -12.77
C GLN A 531 -39.63 20.89 -11.68
N ALA A 532 -38.96 21.72 -10.87
CA ALA A 532 -39.58 22.58 -9.85
C ALA A 532 -40.21 23.84 -10.49
N SER A 533 -41.35 23.66 -11.17
CA SER A 533 -42.04 24.72 -11.91
C SER A 533 -42.71 25.80 -11.04
N ASP A 534 -42.84 25.59 -9.73
CA ASP A 534 -43.47 26.54 -8.81
C ASP A 534 -42.42 27.32 -7.97
N PRO A 535 -42.31 28.66 -8.13
CA PRO A 535 -41.24 29.45 -7.51
C PRO A 535 -41.35 29.60 -5.99
N ILE A 536 -42.44 29.13 -5.37
CA ILE A 536 -42.68 29.22 -3.93
C ILE A 536 -41.95 28.11 -3.17
N ASP A 537 -41.88 26.90 -3.74
CA ASP A 537 -41.37 25.71 -3.04
C ASP A 537 -39.83 25.58 -3.07
N PHE A 538 -39.18 26.36 -3.95
CA PHE A 538 -37.72 26.48 -3.95
C PHE A 538 -37.21 27.30 -2.74
N ALA A 539 -37.93 28.34 -2.34
CA ALA A 539 -37.53 29.22 -1.24
C ALA A 539 -37.64 28.54 0.13
N THR A 540 -38.68 27.73 0.34
CA THR A 540 -38.86 26.92 1.56
C THR A 540 -37.78 25.85 1.68
N LYS A 541 -37.49 25.11 0.60
CA LYS A 541 -36.53 24.00 0.61
C LYS A 541 -35.07 24.44 0.72
N THR A 542 -34.69 25.51 0.02
CA THR A 542 -33.34 26.09 0.17
C THR A 542 -33.13 26.70 1.56
N ALA A 543 -34.15 27.28 2.19
CA ALA A 543 -34.06 27.73 3.57
C ALA A 543 -33.79 26.57 4.55
N SER A 544 -34.44 25.41 4.36
CA SER A 544 -34.14 24.22 5.19
C SER A 544 -32.70 23.71 5.00
N ASP A 545 -32.21 23.58 3.76
CA ASP A 545 -30.85 23.07 3.50
C ASP A 545 -29.76 24.03 4.00
N VAL A 546 -29.94 25.34 3.82
CA VAL A 546 -29.04 26.36 4.39
C VAL A 546 -29.05 26.29 5.93
N SER A 547 -30.22 26.11 6.56
CA SER A 547 -30.30 25.98 8.02
C SER A 547 -29.55 24.74 8.54
N ASN A 548 -29.74 23.57 7.90
CA ASN A 548 -29.07 22.33 8.29
C ASN A 548 -27.54 22.44 8.13
N SER A 549 -27.07 23.06 7.05
CA SER A 549 -25.65 23.35 6.82
C SER A 549 -25.07 24.28 7.91
N LEU A 550 -25.80 25.32 8.30
CA LEU A 550 -25.38 26.27 9.32
C LEU A 550 -25.32 25.65 10.73
N TYR A 551 -26.27 24.75 11.06
CA TYR A 551 -26.24 23.98 12.31
C TYR A 551 -25.05 23.01 12.35
N GLY A 552 -24.71 22.35 11.23
CA GLY A 552 -23.52 21.51 11.13
C GLY A 552 -22.20 22.26 11.36
N TRP A 553 -22.13 23.54 10.99
CA TRP A 553 -20.96 24.41 11.21
C TRP A 553 -20.87 25.01 12.62
N MET A 554 -22.00 25.28 13.30
CA MET A 554 -21.97 25.88 14.65
C MET A 554 -21.72 24.89 15.79
N PHE A 555 -21.92 23.58 15.56
CA PHE A 555 -21.81 22.55 16.61
C PHE A 555 -20.60 21.61 16.48
N ASN A 556 -19.68 21.87 15.53
CA ASN A 556 -18.37 21.21 15.45
C ASN A 556 -17.26 22.19 15.86
N LYS A 557 -16.99 22.30 17.16
CA LYS A 557 -15.85 23.07 17.71
C LYS A 557 -15.45 22.62 19.12
#